data_AF-A0A1E1KMK8-F1
#
_entry.id   AF-A0A1E1KMK8-F1
#
_cell.length_a   1.000
_cell.length_b   1.000
_cell.length_c   1.000
_cell.angle_alpha   90.00
_cell.angle_beta   90.00
_cell.angle_gamma   90.00
#
_symmetry.space_group_name_H-M   'P 1'
#
loop_
_entity.id
_entity.type
_entity.pdbx_description
1 polymer ?
#
loop_
_entity_poly.entity_id
_entity_poly.type
_entity_poly.pdbx_seq_one_letter_code
_entity_poly.pdbx_strand_id
1 'polypeptide(L)'
;MATAAPVSGEAPELEKRLEEVKLESNTTEAPPPTQNTREASREKSFAATLREKQDGVLKTPIVDPVETAIPSALTELTPEQQEKYEALLVTVKSWKDIPSTKGKEGPVTEDEIMWLTKECLLRYLRATKWVTAEAAKRLLGTLTWRREYGVGELTGDYISPENETGKQIILGFDIQARPCLYLNPGRQNTEPSPKQVQHLVFMIERVINLMVPGQETMALLIHHKSSKTKSHAGPGLSQGKEVLSILQTHYPERLGRALIINIPWVVTVFYKLITPFIDPLTRQKLVFNEDMRKHVPPQQLWNEFYGDLDFEYDHEAYWPALMKLCEEKHKEQHERWVKGGKHYGESENYIKGGNTPSIGSMVAEVTEEKTAPATLPEPVAGTPEASTTVA
;
A
#
# COMPACT_ATOMS: atom_id res chain seq x y z
N MET A 1 -40.07 -32.88 38.04
CA MET A 1 -40.85 -32.93 36.77
C MET A 1 -40.38 -31.75 35.94
N ALA A 2 -39.80 -31.85 34.75
CA ALA A 2 -39.57 -32.97 33.83
C ALA A 2 -38.18 -32.80 33.19
N THR A 3 -37.57 -33.93 32.88
CA THR A 3 -36.28 -34.16 32.23
C THR A 3 -36.41 -34.12 30.70
N ALA A 4 -35.40 -33.62 29.98
CA ALA A 4 -35.16 -33.97 28.58
C ALA A 4 -33.64 -34.11 28.33
N ALA A 5 -33.29 -35.22 27.67
CA ALA A 5 -31.95 -35.74 27.41
C ALA A 5 -31.46 -35.35 25.99
N PRO A 6 -30.21 -35.66 25.60
CA PRO A 6 -29.50 -35.04 24.47
C PRO A 6 -29.73 -35.77 23.14
N VAL A 7 -29.64 -35.04 22.02
CA VAL A 7 -29.66 -35.61 20.67
C VAL A 7 -28.23 -35.68 20.13
N SER A 8 -27.78 -36.91 19.90
CA SER A 8 -26.59 -37.30 19.15
C SER A 8 -27.01 -37.72 17.72
N GLY A 9 -26.15 -37.44 16.73
CA GLY A 9 -26.12 -38.18 15.48
C GLY A 9 -26.43 -37.40 14.20
N GLU A 10 -25.42 -36.76 13.61
CA GLU A 10 -25.40 -36.37 12.17
C GLU A 10 -24.00 -36.59 11.57
N ALA A 11 -23.38 -37.73 11.88
CA ALA A 11 -22.15 -38.20 11.26
C ALA A 11 -22.31 -39.15 10.04
N PRO A 12 -23.48 -39.75 9.67
CA PRO A 12 -23.51 -40.69 8.55
C PRO A 12 -24.11 -40.18 7.23
N GLU A 13 -24.43 -38.88 7.08
CA GLU A 13 -25.07 -38.36 5.84
C GLU A 13 -24.11 -37.63 4.88
N LEU A 14 -22.88 -37.35 5.31
CA LEU A 14 -21.82 -36.74 4.50
C LEU A 14 -20.98 -37.77 3.71
N GLU A 15 -20.86 -39.00 4.21
CA GLU A 15 -20.11 -40.07 3.51
C GLU A 15 -20.89 -40.67 2.32
N LYS A 16 -22.21 -40.49 2.24
CA LYS A 16 -23.04 -41.04 1.16
C LYS A 16 -23.18 -40.11 -0.06
N ARG A 17 -22.73 -38.86 0.02
CA ARG A 17 -22.83 -37.87 -1.09
C ARG A 17 -21.52 -37.71 -1.87
N LEU A 18 -20.48 -38.47 -1.54
CA LEU A 18 -19.15 -38.42 -2.17
C LEU A 18 -18.88 -39.57 -3.17
N GLU A 19 -19.82 -40.52 -3.37
CA GLU A 19 -19.61 -41.68 -4.26
C GLU A 19 -20.37 -41.64 -5.62
N GLU A 20 -21.11 -40.59 -5.94
CA GLU A 20 -21.86 -40.49 -7.21
C GLU A 20 -21.54 -39.24 -8.03
N VAL A 21 -20.34 -39.17 -8.62
CA VAL A 21 -20.12 -38.41 -9.87
C VAL A 21 -19.16 -39.19 -10.76
N LYS A 22 -19.71 -39.83 -11.80
CA LYS A 22 -18.98 -40.55 -12.83
C LYS A 22 -18.42 -39.56 -13.87
N LEU A 23 -17.14 -39.72 -14.19
CA LEU A 23 -16.45 -39.11 -15.32
C LEU A 23 -16.93 -39.75 -16.63
N GLU A 24 -17.46 -38.95 -17.55
CA GLU A 24 -17.63 -39.34 -18.95
C GLU A 24 -16.65 -38.55 -19.83
N SER A 25 -15.84 -39.31 -20.56
CA SER A 25 -14.92 -38.86 -21.60
C SER A 25 -15.71 -38.42 -22.83
N ASN A 26 -15.47 -37.20 -23.32
CA ASN A 26 -15.92 -36.82 -24.66
C ASN A 26 -14.75 -36.29 -25.48
N THR A 27 -14.38 -37.10 -26.46
CA THR A 27 -13.43 -36.82 -27.54
C THR A 27 -14.08 -35.83 -28.49
N THR A 28 -13.40 -34.74 -28.88
CA THR A 28 -13.83 -33.91 -30.00
C THR A 28 -12.63 -33.51 -30.84
N GLU A 29 -12.73 -33.83 -32.13
CA GLU A 29 -11.76 -33.58 -33.21
C GLU A 29 -11.32 -32.12 -33.31
N ALA A 30 -10.04 -31.93 -33.65
CA ALA A 30 -9.44 -30.64 -33.93
C ALA A 30 -9.74 -30.19 -35.38
N PRO A 31 -10.08 -28.91 -35.62
CA PRO A 31 -10.18 -28.36 -36.96
C PRO A 31 -8.80 -27.96 -37.53
N PRO A 32 -8.63 -27.88 -38.86
CA PRO A 32 -7.33 -27.73 -39.52
C PRO A 32 -6.73 -26.32 -39.39
N PRO A 33 -5.41 -26.17 -39.58
CA PRO A 33 -4.68 -24.96 -39.20
C PRO A 33 -4.93 -23.84 -40.21
N THR A 34 -5.54 -22.75 -39.75
CA THR A 34 -5.58 -21.51 -40.53
C THR A 34 -4.41 -20.65 -40.06
N GLN A 35 -3.44 -20.43 -40.96
CA GLN A 35 -2.38 -19.45 -40.77
C GLN A 35 -3.03 -18.06 -40.72
N ASN A 36 -3.25 -17.54 -39.52
CA ASN A 36 -3.49 -16.12 -39.30
C ASN A 36 -2.31 -15.53 -38.53
N THR A 37 -1.69 -14.57 -39.19
CA THR A 37 -0.59 -13.70 -38.79
C THR A 37 -0.75 -13.26 -37.33
N ARG A 38 0.22 -13.62 -36.48
CA ARG A 38 0.39 -13.03 -35.14
C ARG A 38 0.81 -11.57 -35.30
N GLU A 39 -0.17 -10.68 -35.42
CA GLU A 39 -0.05 -9.34 -34.86
C GLU A 39 -0.90 -9.30 -33.60
N ALA A 40 -0.29 -9.73 -32.48
CA ALA A 40 -0.82 -9.37 -31.18
C ALA A 40 -0.67 -7.85 -31.04
N SER A 41 -1.73 -7.11 -31.30
CA SER A 41 -1.85 -5.72 -30.89
C SER A 41 -1.62 -5.68 -29.38
N ARG A 42 -0.44 -5.23 -28.94
CA ARG A 42 -0.18 -4.89 -27.54
C ARG A 42 -1.17 -3.78 -27.18
N GLU A 43 -2.26 -4.14 -26.50
CA GLU A 43 -3.09 -3.13 -25.85
C GLU A 43 -2.21 -2.31 -24.91
N LYS A 44 -2.24 -0.98 -25.05
CA LYS A 44 -1.49 -0.08 -24.17
C LYS A 44 -2.04 -0.21 -22.74
N SER A 45 -1.15 -0.17 -21.74
CA SER A 45 -1.57 -0.16 -20.33
C SER A 45 -2.45 1.06 -20.05
N PHE A 46 -3.37 0.95 -19.09
CA PHE A 46 -4.24 2.08 -18.74
C PHE A 46 -3.46 3.25 -18.16
N ALA A 47 -2.42 2.97 -17.36
CA ALA A 47 -1.51 4.02 -16.91
C ALA A 47 -0.84 4.75 -18.10
N ALA A 48 -0.52 4.05 -19.19
CA ALA A 48 -0.02 4.70 -20.40
C ALA A 48 -1.07 5.61 -21.05
N THR A 49 -2.34 5.23 -21.06
CA THR A 49 -3.42 6.10 -21.58
C THR A 49 -3.61 7.38 -20.76
N LEU A 50 -3.44 7.31 -19.44
CA LEU A 50 -3.54 8.49 -18.57
C LEU A 50 -2.33 9.44 -18.68
N ARG A 51 -1.19 8.96 -19.19
CA ARG A 51 0.01 9.79 -19.45
C ARG A 51 -0.08 10.56 -20.76
N GLU A 52 -0.95 10.14 -21.68
CA GLU A 52 -1.17 10.87 -22.91
C GLU A 52 -1.72 12.26 -22.58
N LYS A 53 -1.19 13.28 -23.25
CA LYS A 53 -1.57 14.67 -22.99
C LYS A 53 -3.07 14.83 -23.22
N GLN A 54 -3.79 15.20 -22.17
CA GLN A 54 -5.20 15.56 -22.27
C GLN A 54 -5.28 17.04 -22.64
N ASP A 55 -5.99 17.36 -23.72
CA ASP A 55 -6.32 18.73 -24.05
C ASP A 55 -7.48 19.21 -23.17
N GLY A 56 -7.30 20.35 -22.48
CA GLY A 56 -8.32 20.95 -21.62
C GLY A 56 -8.16 20.65 -20.13
N VAL A 57 -9.29 20.70 -19.40
CA VAL A 57 -9.35 20.51 -17.94
C VAL A 57 -9.14 19.03 -17.60
N LEU A 58 -8.19 18.74 -16.70
CA LEU A 58 -7.92 17.38 -16.25
C LEU A 58 -9.07 16.87 -15.38
N LYS A 59 -9.53 15.64 -15.63
CA LYS A 59 -10.58 14.98 -14.85
C LYS A 59 -10.16 13.66 -14.20
N THR A 60 -8.97 13.17 -14.53
CA THR A 60 -8.46 11.87 -14.09
C THR A 60 -7.24 12.02 -13.17
N PRO A 61 -6.86 10.97 -12.40
CA PRO A 61 -5.64 11.01 -11.61
C PRO A 61 -4.38 11.21 -12.45
N ILE A 62 -3.35 11.80 -11.83
CA ILE A 62 -1.99 11.86 -12.38
C ILE A 62 -1.26 10.57 -12.01
N VAL A 63 -0.58 9.96 -12.98
CA VAL A 63 0.08 8.66 -12.81
C VAL A 63 1.44 8.78 -12.11
N ASP A 64 2.25 9.76 -12.51
CA ASP A 64 3.65 9.86 -12.09
C ASP A 64 3.97 11.19 -11.41
N PRO A 65 4.91 11.20 -10.44
CA PRO A 65 5.51 12.43 -9.96
C PRO A 65 6.32 13.10 -11.08
N VAL A 66 6.56 14.40 -10.94
CA VAL A 66 7.53 15.10 -11.79
C VAL A 66 8.94 14.58 -11.50
N GLU A 67 9.83 14.65 -12.49
CA GLU A 67 11.21 14.14 -12.35
C GLU A 67 11.98 14.74 -11.16
N THR A 68 11.65 15.98 -10.77
CA THR A 68 12.26 16.68 -9.64
C THR A 68 11.71 16.25 -8.28
N ALA A 69 10.57 15.55 -8.25
CA ALA A 69 9.99 15.01 -7.02
C ALA A 69 10.62 13.66 -6.72
N ILE A 70 11.44 13.61 -5.68
CA ILE A 70 12.27 12.45 -5.35
C ILE A 70 11.92 11.95 -3.95
N PRO A 71 11.60 10.66 -3.77
CA PRO A 71 11.41 10.07 -2.45
C PRO A 71 12.56 10.40 -1.50
N SER A 72 12.24 10.60 -0.22
CA SER A 72 13.28 10.75 0.80
C SER A 72 14.17 9.51 0.83
N ALA A 73 15.48 9.71 0.95
CA ALA A 73 16.42 8.60 1.05
C ALA A 73 16.04 7.67 2.21
N LEU A 74 16.09 6.37 1.96
CA LEU A 74 15.85 5.37 2.99
C LEU A 74 16.94 5.50 4.06
N THR A 75 16.54 5.62 5.32
CA THR A 75 17.49 5.61 6.43
C THR A 75 18.08 4.20 6.56
N GLU A 76 19.41 4.11 6.48
CA GLU A 76 20.11 2.86 6.73
C GLU A 76 19.84 2.37 8.15
N LEU A 77 19.60 1.08 8.29
CA LEU A 77 19.38 0.47 9.60
C LEU A 77 20.70 0.36 10.34
N THR A 78 20.72 0.75 11.61
CA THR A 78 21.85 0.39 12.49
C THR A 78 21.91 -1.14 12.65
N PRO A 79 23.05 -1.71 13.06
CA PRO A 79 23.15 -3.15 13.30
C PRO A 79 22.07 -3.67 14.28
N GLU A 80 21.78 -2.90 15.33
CA GLU A 80 20.71 -3.22 16.29
C GLU A 80 19.31 -3.20 15.64
N GLN A 81 19.05 -2.22 14.77
CA GLN A 81 17.80 -2.13 14.05
C GLN A 81 17.63 -3.28 13.04
N GLN A 82 18.72 -3.67 12.39
CA GLN A 82 18.75 -4.81 11.48
C GLN A 82 18.43 -6.12 12.22
N GLU A 83 19.04 -6.36 13.38
CA GLU A 83 18.75 -7.53 14.23
C GLU A 83 17.26 -7.56 14.65
N LYS A 84 16.72 -6.41 15.05
CA LYS A 84 15.30 -6.29 15.43
C LYS A 84 14.35 -6.54 14.27
N TYR A 85 14.71 -6.09 13.07
CA TYR A 85 13.98 -6.39 11.85
C TYR A 85 13.96 -7.89 11.55
N GLU A 86 15.12 -8.55 11.63
CA GLU A 86 15.24 -9.99 11.39
C GLU A 86 14.44 -10.81 12.42
N ALA A 87 14.52 -10.44 13.70
CA ALA A 87 13.73 -11.06 14.76
C ALA A 87 12.21 -10.92 14.52
N LEU A 88 11.77 -9.75 14.06
CA LEU A 88 10.36 -9.55 13.69
C LEU A 88 9.98 -10.38 12.47
N LEU A 89 10.82 -10.42 11.43
CA LEU A 89 10.57 -11.20 10.23
C LEU A 89 10.45 -12.70 10.52
N VAL A 90 11.31 -13.24 11.39
CA VAL A 90 11.21 -14.63 11.88
C VAL A 90 9.87 -14.85 12.59
N THR A 91 9.48 -13.93 13.47
CA THR A 91 8.20 -13.99 14.19
C THR A 91 7.02 -14.02 13.21
N VAL A 92 6.99 -13.11 12.25
CA VAL A 92 5.92 -13.02 11.25
C VAL A 92 5.85 -14.29 10.38
N LYS A 93 6.99 -14.83 9.94
CA LYS A 93 7.05 -16.10 9.17
C LYS A 93 6.57 -17.32 9.96
N SER A 94 6.57 -17.24 11.29
CA SER A 94 6.08 -18.32 12.15
C SER A 94 4.55 -18.38 12.23
N TRP A 95 3.84 -17.30 11.88
CA TRP A 95 2.38 -17.26 11.93
C TRP A 95 1.78 -18.24 10.93
N LYS A 96 0.87 -19.08 11.42
CA LYS A 96 0.10 -20.04 10.60
C LYS A 96 -1.32 -19.57 10.38
N ASP A 97 -1.91 -18.97 11.41
CA ASP A 97 -3.27 -18.46 11.41
C ASP A 97 -3.30 -17.02 11.89
N ILE A 98 -4.23 -16.24 11.35
CA ILE A 98 -4.60 -14.93 11.86
C ILE A 98 -5.82 -15.10 12.76
N PRO A 99 -5.77 -14.62 14.01
CA PRO A 99 -6.89 -14.75 14.93
C PRO A 99 -8.01 -13.76 14.55
N SER A 100 -9.22 -14.05 15.00
CA SER A 100 -10.37 -13.14 14.92
C SER A 100 -11.30 -13.33 16.11
N THR A 101 -12.03 -12.27 16.44
CA THR A 101 -13.14 -12.24 17.40
C THR A 101 -14.51 -12.25 16.71
N LYS A 102 -14.54 -12.23 15.37
CA LYS A 102 -15.78 -12.14 14.56
C LYS A 102 -15.94 -13.30 13.56
N GLY A 103 -15.31 -14.44 13.82
CA GLY A 103 -15.43 -15.62 12.96
C GLY A 103 -14.70 -15.52 11.62
N LYS A 104 -13.68 -14.66 11.52
CA LYS A 104 -12.82 -14.48 10.33
C LYS A 104 -11.39 -14.99 10.55
N GLU A 105 -11.19 -15.85 11.54
CA GLU A 105 -9.92 -16.53 11.77
C GLU A 105 -9.61 -17.53 10.65
N GLY A 106 -8.34 -17.92 10.54
CA GLY A 106 -7.90 -18.94 9.58
C GLY A 106 -6.48 -18.69 9.07
N PRO A 107 -6.01 -19.52 8.13
CA PRO A 107 -4.61 -19.54 7.73
C PRO A 107 -4.17 -18.21 7.13
N VAL A 108 -2.88 -17.89 7.24
CA VAL A 108 -2.28 -16.73 6.55
C VAL A 108 -2.43 -16.91 5.04
N THR A 109 -3.01 -15.93 4.37
CA THR A 109 -3.28 -15.92 2.93
C THR A 109 -2.12 -15.32 2.14
N GLU A 110 -2.03 -15.59 0.84
CA GLU A 110 -0.97 -15.02 -0.01
C GLU A 110 -0.99 -13.47 -0.03
N ASP A 111 -2.18 -12.86 -0.05
CA ASP A 111 -2.32 -11.40 0.00
C ASP A 111 -1.78 -10.80 1.31
N GLU A 112 -1.94 -11.52 2.43
CA GLU A 112 -1.38 -11.11 3.71
C GLU A 112 0.15 -11.25 3.73
N ILE A 113 0.70 -12.28 3.08
CA ILE A 113 2.15 -12.42 2.90
C ILE A 113 2.69 -11.26 2.05
N MET A 114 2.02 -10.93 0.95
CA MET A 114 2.38 -9.80 0.09
C MET A 114 2.29 -8.46 0.85
N TRP A 115 1.33 -8.30 1.77
CA TRP A 115 1.19 -7.11 2.61
C TRP A 115 2.31 -6.99 3.67
N LEU A 116 2.87 -8.11 4.12
CA LEU A 116 3.95 -8.20 5.11
C LEU A 116 5.34 -7.93 4.48
N THR A 117 5.48 -6.80 3.81
CA THR A 117 6.72 -6.32 3.17
C THR A 117 7.78 -5.87 4.17
N LYS A 118 9.04 -5.74 3.73
CA LYS A 118 10.14 -5.18 4.57
C LYS A 118 9.73 -3.84 5.18
N GLU A 119 9.24 -2.94 4.34
CA GLU A 119 8.85 -1.58 4.71
C GLU A 119 7.62 -1.58 5.63
N CYS A 120 6.68 -2.53 5.45
CA CYS A 120 5.59 -2.74 6.40
C CYS A 120 6.12 -3.07 7.80
N LEU A 121 6.99 -4.07 7.92
CA LEU A 121 7.59 -4.46 9.20
C LEU A 121 8.34 -3.28 9.84
N LEU A 122 9.10 -2.52 9.05
CA LEU A 122 9.84 -1.35 9.52
C LEU A 122 8.92 -0.21 9.99
N ARG A 123 7.78 0.04 9.34
CA ARG A 123 6.79 1.02 9.84
C ARG A 123 6.32 0.67 11.24
N TYR A 124 6.03 -0.60 11.50
CA TYR A 124 5.57 -1.03 12.83
C TYR A 124 6.69 -0.97 13.87
N LEU A 125 7.92 -1.35 13.50
CA LEU A 125 9.09 -1.18 14.39
C LEU A 125 9.31 0.28 14.76
N ARG A 126 9.29 1.21 13.79
CA ARG A 126 9.41 2.65 14.07
C ARG A 126 8.29 3.12 15.00
N ALA A 127 7.06 2.74 14.72
CA ALA A 127 5.89 3.15 15.49
C ALA A 127 5.86 2.60 16.93
N THR A 128 6.55 1.50 17.21
CA THR A 128 6.72 0.94 18.56
C THR A 128 8.07 1.25 19.18
N LYS A 129 8.81 2.23 18.64
CA LYS A 129 10.14 2.62 19.12
C LYS A 129 11.10 1.43 19.20
N TRP A 130 11.04 0.56 18.20
CA TRP A 130 11.89 -0.62 18.06
C TRP A 130 11.71 -1.67 19.17
N VAL A 131 10.52 -1.74 19.77
CA VAL A 131 10.12 -2.84 20.67
C VAL A 131 9.48 -3.95 19.83
N THR A 132 10.22 -5.03 19.56
CA THR A 132 9.84 -6.11 18.63
C THR A 132 8.55 -6.83 19.02
N ALA A 133 8.36 -7.14 20.31
CA ALA A 133 7.15 -7.81 20.79
C ALA A 133 5.89 -6.96 20.55
N GLU A 134 5.97 -5.65 20.82
CA GLU A 134 4.87 -4.73 20.55
C GLU A 134 4.64 -4.53 19.05
N ALA A 135 5.69 -4.52 18.23
CA ALA A 135 5.57 -4.46 16.78
C ALA A 135 4.82 -5.69 16.24
N ALA A 136 5.19 -6.89 16.69
CA ALA A 136 4.53 -8.15 16.32
C ALA A 136 3.06 -8.17 16.74
N LYS A 137 2.76 -7.79 18.00
CA LYS A 137 1.40 -7.69 18.51
C LYS A 137 0.53 -6.75 17.68
N ARG A 138 1.07 -5.57 17.34
CA ARG A 138 0.35 -4.54 16.60
C ARG A 138 0.17 -4.89 15.12
N LEU A 139 1.15 -5.54 14.51
CA LEU A 139 1.03 -6.11 13.15
C LEU A 139 -0.07 -7.17 13.09
N LEU A 140 -0.03 -8.16 14.00
CA LEU A 140 -1.04 -9.21 14.05
C LEU A 140 -2.44 -8.64 14.31
N GLY A 141 -2.56 -7.71 15.25
CA GLY A 141 -3.81 -6.99 15.50
C GLY A 141 -4.32 -6.21 14.28
N THR A 142 -3.43 -5.74 13.41
CA THR A 142 -3.84 -5.09 12.16
C THR A 142 -4.31 -6.09 11.11
N LEU A 143 -3.66 -7.25 10.96
CA LEU A 143 -4.15 -8.32 10.09
C LEU A 143 -5.54 -8.79 10.54
N THR A 144 -5.73 -9.03 11.84
CA THR A 144 -7.04 -9.33 12.43
C THR A 144 -8.07 -8.25 12.12
N TRP A 145 -7.73 -6.98 12.36
CA TRP A 145 -8.63 -5.86 12.05
C TRP A 145 -8.96 -5.80 10.55
N ARG A 146 -7.99 -5.99 9.66
CA ARG A 146 -8.23 -5.97 8.20
C ARG A 146 -9.27 -6.99 7.78
N ARG A 147 -9.21 -8.20 8.34
CA ARG A 147 -10.23 -9.24 8.14
C ARG A 147 -11.58 -8.81 8.72
N GLU A 148 -11.62 -8.47 10.00
CA GLU A 148 -12.86 -8.14 10.73
C GLU A 148 -13.58 -6.90 10.21
N TYR A 149 -12.83 -5.91 9.74
CA TYR A 149 -13.34 -4.68 9.15
C TYR A 149 -13.76 -4.88 7.70
N GLY A 150 -13.22 -5.92 7.05
CA GLY A 150 -13.48 -6.22 5.64
C GLY A 150 -12.75 -5.29 4.69
N VAL A 151 -11.51 -4.89 5.01
CA VAL A 151 -10.73 -3.93 4.20
C VAL A 151 -10.57 -4.41 2.76
N GLY A 152 -10.28 -5.71 2.57
CA GLY A 152 -10.14 -6.32 1.24
C GLY A 152 -11.48 -6.52 0.51
N GLU A 153 -12.61 -6.40 1.20
CA GLU A 153 -13.95 -6.63 0.65
C GLU A 153 -14.62 -5.33 0.20
N LEU A 154 -14.05 -4.17 0.56
CA LEU A 154 -14.54 -2.87 0.12
C LEU A 154 -14.30 -2.68 -1.38
N THR A 155 -15.37 -2.49 -2.16
CA THR A 155 -15.31 -2.28 -3.61
C THR A 155 -15.49 -0.82 -4.00
N GLY A 156 -15.01 -0.46 -5.20
CA GLY A 156 -15.21 0.87 -5.78
C GLY A 156 -16.70 1.21 -5.93
N ASP A 157 -17.53 0.26 -6.36
CA ASP A 157 -18.97 0.46 -6.53
C ASP A 157 -19.68 0.68 -5.19
N TYR A 158 -19.31 -0.10 -4.17
CA TYR A 158 -19.89 0.07 -2.84
C TYR A 158 -19.54 1.46 -2.28
N ILE A 159 -18.31 1.94 -2.45
CA ILE A 159 -17.83 3.21 -1.89
C ILE A 159 -18.20 4.43 -2.74
N SER A 160 -18.38 4.28 -4.07
CA SER A 160 -18.63 5.36 -5.04
C SER A 160 -19.61 6.45 -4.56
N PRO A 161 -20.78 6.14 -3.99
CA PRO A 161 -21.72 7.17 -3.53
C PRO A 161 -21.16 8.14 -2.49
N GLU A 162 -20.20 7.68 -1.67
CA GLU A 162 -19.53 8.55 -0.69
C GLU A 162 -18.63 9.60 -1.36
N ASN A 163 -18.21 9.40 -2.62
CA ASN A 163 -17.28 10.27 -3.30
C ASN A 163 -17.86 10.98 -4.52
N GLU A 164 -19.17 10.91 -4.79
CA GLU A 164 -19.84 11.61 -5.91
C GLU A 164 -19.53 13.11 -5.95
N THR A 165 -19.32 13.72 -4.78
CA THR A 165 -18.98 15.13 -4.66
C THR A 165 -17.49 15.40 -4.54
N GLY A 166 -16.59 14.44 -4.69
CA GLY A 166 -15.13 14.69 -4.64
C GLY A 166 -14.64 15.19 -3.28
N LYS A 167 -15.22 14.68 -2.19
CA LYS A 167 -14.81 15.04 -0.83
C LYS A 167 -13.45 14.44 -0.45
N GLN A 168 -13.02 13.37 -1.13
CA GLN A 168 -11.66 12.88 -1.11
C GLN A 168 -11.15 12.66 -2.55
N ILE A 169 -9.95 13.15 -2.86
CA ILE A 169 -9.38 13.08 -4.22
C ILE A 169 -7.89 12.73 -4.11
N ILE A 170 -7.41 11.83 -4.97
CA ILE A 170 -5.99 11.46 -5.09
C ILE A 170 -5.49 12.07 -6.39
N LEU A 171 -4.58 13.04 -6.30
CA LEU A 171 -4.17 13.82 -7.47
C LEU A 171 -2.75 14.38 -7.31
N GLY A 172 -1.84 14.01 -8.20
CA GLY A 172 -0.48 14.52 -8.18
C GLY A 172 0.33 14.07 -6.96
N PHE A 173 1.55 14.61 -6.87
CA PHE A 173 2.56 14.20 -5.89
C PHE A 173 3.27 15.43 -5.32
N ASP A 174 3.67 15.34 -4.06
CA ASP A 174 4.46 16.38 -3.41
C ASP A 174 5.92 16.38 -3.89
N ILE A 175 6.72 17.37 -3.47
CA ILE A 175 8.15 17.46 -3.86
C ILE A 175 9.01 16.27 -3.41
N GLN A 176 8.49 15.39 -2.55
CA GLN A 176 9.14 14.15 -2.12
C GLN A 176 8.46 12.91 -2.71
N ALA A 177 7.72 13.08 -3.80
CA ALA A 177 6.98 12.05 -4.51
C ALA A 177 5.93 11.30 -3.66
N ARG A 178 5.39 11.93 -2.61
CA ARG A 178 4.23 11.41 -1.89
C ARG A 178 2.98 11.60 -2.73
N PRO A 179 2.15 10.57 -2.96
CA PRO A 179 0.84 10.78 -3.55
C PRO A 179 0.02 11.72 -2.65
N CYS A 180 -0.65 12.66 -3.27
CA CYS A 180 -1.43 13.70 -2.60
C CYS A 180 -2.89 13.25 -2.43
N LEU A 181 -3.36 13.15 -1.18
CA LEU A 181 -4.76 12.91 -0.82
C LEU A 181 -5.40 14.21 -0.34
N TYR A 182 -6.26 14.77 -1.17
CA TYR A 182 -7.05 15.95 -0.88
C TYR A 182 -8.28 15.57 -0.05
N LEU A 183 -8.51 16.30 1.03
CA LEU A 183 -9.65 16.18 1.92
C LEU A 183 -10.42 17.50 1.90
N ASN A 184 -11.63 17.46 1.35
CA ASN A 184 -12.52 18.62 1.22
C ASN A 184 -13.76 18.40 2.11
N PRO A 185 -13.66 18.62 3.44
CA PRO A 185 -14.79 18.41 4.35
C PRO A 185 -16.03 19.24 3.97
N GLY A 186 -15.85 20.39 3.32
CA GLY A 186 -16.94 21.22 2.81
C GLY A 186 -17.73 20.61 1.64
N ARG A 187 -17.26 19.49 1.06
CA ARG A 187 -17.94 18.74 -0.01
C ARG A 187 -18.68 17.50 0.53
N GLN A 188 -18.94 17.42 1.84
CA GLN A 188 -19.72 16.32 2.43
C GLN A 188 -21.10 16.21 1.77
N ASN A 189 -21.45 14.99 1.36
CA ASN A 189 -22.66 14.68 0.58
C ASN A 189 -23.54 13.59 1.18
N THR A 190 -23.10 12.95 2.26
CA THR A 190 -23.82 11.84 2.91
C THR A 190 -24.08 12.14 4.38
N GLU A 191 -25.13 11.53 4.91
CA GLU A 191 -25.38 11.53 6.35
C GLU A 191 -24.32 10.71 7.10
N PRO A 192 -24.02 11.06 8.37
CA PRO A 192 -23.07 10.31 9.20
C PRO A 192 -23.38 8.82 9.22
N SER A 193 -22.42 8.00 8.81
CA SER A 193 -22.59 6.55 8.76
C SER A 193 -21.22 5.83 8.85
N PRO A 194 -21.19 4.53 9.20
CA PRO A 194 -19.96 3.75 9.14
C PRO A 194 -19.29 3.77 7.76
N LYS A 195 -20.10 3.92 6.70
CA LYS A 195 -19.64 3.97 5.31
C LYS A 195 -18.70 5.15 5.03
N GLN A 196 -18.86 6.27 5.73
CA GLN A 196 -17.92 7.39 5.64
C GLN A 196 -16.53 7.03 6.15
N VAL A 197 -16.43 6.21 7.20
CA VAL A 197 -15.14 5.71 7.72
C VAL A 197 -14.57 4.68 6.75
N GLN A 198 -15.41 3.78 6.22
CA GLN A 198 -15.01 2.83 5.18
C GLN A 198 -14.49 3.54 3.92
N HIS A 199 -15.10 4.66 3.51
CA HIS A 199 -14.62 5.48 2.41
C HIS A 199 -13.22 6.04 2.68
N LEU A 200 -12.94 6.56 3.88
CA LEU A 200 -11.60 7.01 4.23
C LEU A 200 -10.57 5.87 4.18
N VAL A 201 -10.90 4.72 4.78
CA VAL A 201 -10.05 3.52 4.74
C VAL A 201 -9.78 3.10 3.30
N PHE A 202 -10.83 3.04 2.47
CA PHE A 202 -10.74 2.70 1.06
C PHE A 202 -9.81 3.66 0.30
N MET A 203 -9.97 4.97 0.48
CA MET A 203 -9.14 5.97 -0.18
C MET A 203 -7.67 5.91 0.28
N ILE A 204 -7.41 5.60 1.55
CA ILE A 204 -6.04 5.37 2.05
C ILE A 204 -5.41 4.15 1.36
N GLU A 205 -6.15 3.05 1.21
CA GLU A 205 -5.64 1.87 0.47
C GLU A 205 -5.36 2.21 -1.01
N ARG A 206 -6.20 3.04 -1.66
CA ARG A 206 -5.95 3.53 -3.03
C ARG A 206 -4.69 4.39 -3.11
N VAL A 207 -4.48 5.30 -2.15
CA VAL A 207 -3.24 6.08 -2.05
C VAL A 207 -2.02 5.17 -1.93
N ILE A 208 -2.11 4.11 -1.11
CA ILE A 208 -1.03 3.13 -0.94
C ILE A 208 -0.74 2.39 -2.25
N ASN A 209 -1.76 2.05 -3.04
CA ASN A 209 -1.57 1.44 -4.36
C ASN A 209 -0.77 2.34 -5.32
N LEU A 210 -0.92 3.67 -5.20
CA LEU A 210 -0.27 4.66 -6.06
C LEU A 210 1.07 5.18 -5.54
N MET A 211 1.58 4.65 -4.42
CA MET A 211 2.92 5.01 -3.95
C MET A 211 4.00 4.50 -4.91
N VAL A 212 4.87 5.41 -5.33
CA VAL A 212 6.02 5.10 -6.19
C VAL A 212 7.11 4.31 -5.43
N PRO A 213 8.04 3.64 -6.15
CA PRO A 213 9.19 2.98 -5.52
C PRO A 213 9.95 3.92 -4.57
N GLY A 214 10.36 3.39 -3.42
CA GLY A 214 11.03 4.17 -2.38
C GLY A 214 10.10 5.08 -1.56
N GLN A 215 8.79 5.11 -1.84
CA GLN A 215 7.85 5.90 -1.06
C GLN A 215 6.84 5.06 -0.25
N GLU A 216 6.71 5.42 1.03
CA GLU A 216 5.84 4.74 2.01
C GLU A 216 4.78 5.68 2.62
N THR A 217 4.87 6.98 2.34
CA THR A 217 4.08 8.03 2.99
C THR A 217 3.24 8.81 2.00
N MET A 218 2.17 9.44 2.49
CA MET A 218 1.27 10.31 1.72
C MET A 218 1.36 11.76 2.20
N ALA A 219 0.98 12.68 1.31
CA ALA A 219 0.73 14.07 1.65
C ALA A 219 -0.79 14.31 1.73
N LEU A 220 -1.28 14.77 2.88
CA LEU A 220 -2.67 15.18 3.04
C LEU A 220 -2.80 16.65 2.67
N LEU A 221 -3.80 17.00 1.86
CA LEU A 221 -4.12 18.38 1.51
C LEU A 221 -5.54 18.69 1.98
N ILE A 222 -5.68 19.52 3.01
CA ILE A 222 -6.97 19.74 3.67
C ILE A 222 -7.48 21.14 3.34
N HIS A 223 -8.65 21.20 2.70
CA HIS A 223 -9.31 22.45 2.35
C HIS A 223 -10.51 22.71 3.26
N HIS A 224 -10.36 23.61 4.24
CA HIS A 224 -11.48 24.04 5.09
C HIS A 224 -12.33 25.14 4.43
N LYS A 225 -12.89 24.87 3.25
CA LYS A 225 -13.91 25.74 2.66
C LYS A 225 -15.26 25.43 3.30
N SER A 226 -16.01 26.46 3.69
CA SER A 226 -17.38 26.27 4.18
C SER A 226 -18.24 25.60 3.11
N SER A 227 -19.01 24.58 3.50
CA SER A 227 -20.01 23.99 2.62
C SER A 227 -21.01 25.07 2.19
N LYS A 228 -21.36 25.11 0.91
CA LYS A 228 -22.47 25.95 0.41
C LYS A 228 -23.83 25.39 0.86
N THR A 229 -23.88 24.12 1.27
CA THR A 229 -25.08 23.42 1.70
C THR A 229 -25.01 23.16 3.20
N LYS A 230 -25.98 23.68 3.96
CA LYS A 230 -26.05 23.52 5.44
C LYS A 230 -26.40 22.09 5.90
N SER A 231 -26.60 21.14 4.97
CA SER A 231 -27.30 19.88 5.24
C SER A 231 -26.43 18.77 5.86
N HIS A 232 -25.10 18.81 5.72
CA HIS A 232 -24.26 17.74 6.27
C HIS A 232 -23.21 18.32 7.20
N ALA A 233 -23.46 18.17 8.50
CA ALA A 233 -22.50 18.50 9.53
C ALA A 233 -21.23 17.64 9.36
N GLY A 234 -20.07 18.19 9.72
CA GLY A 234 -18.82 17.43 9.79
C GLY A 234 -18.94 16.21 10.73
N PRO A 235 -17.98 15.28 10.69
CA PRO A 235 -18.05 14.05 11.45
C PRO A 235 -18.25 14.32 12.94
N GLY A 236 -19.15 13.57 13.57
CA GLY A 236 -19.39 13.64 15.00
C GLY A 236 -18.16 13.18 15.81
N LEU A 237 -18.11 13.52 17.09
CA LEU A 237 -16.98 13.20 17.97
C LEU A 237 -16.67 11.69 18.04
N SER A 238 -17.68 10.82 18.01
CA SER A 238 -17.52 9.36 18.00
C SER A 238 -16.78 8.88 16.76
N GLN A 239 -17.21 9.34 15.59
CA GLN A 239 -16.60 9.02 14.30
C GLN A 239 -15.17 9.58 14.21
N GLY A 240 -14.92 10.78 14.74
CA GLY A 240 -13.58 11.34 14.84
C GLY A 240 -12.63 10.49 15.69
N LYS A 241 -13.12 9.95 16.82
CA LYS A 241 -12.34 9.01 17.67
C LYS A 241 -12.06 7.69 16.96
N GLU A 242 -13.04 7.14 16.26
CA GLU A 242 -12.88 5.91 15.47
C GLU A 242 -11.82 6.09 14.39
N VAL A 243 -11.92 7.16 13.58
CA VAL A 243 -10.93 7.48 12.54
C VAL A 243 -9.54 7.64 13.14
N LEU A 244 -9.42 8.39 14.24
CA LEU A 244 -8.13 8.57 14.92
C LEU A 244 -7.55 7.23 15.37
N SER A 245 -8.36 6.37 15.98
CA SER A 245 -7.97 5.03 16.40
C SER A 245 -7.45 4.20 15.23
N ILE A 246 -8.18 4.19 14.10
CA ILE A 246 -7.78 3.45 12.89
C ILE A 246 -6.44 3.95 12.36
N LEU A 247 -6.30 5.26 12.17
CA LEU A 247 -5.07 5.87 11.63
C LEU A 247 -3.88 5.61 12.56
N GLN A 248 -4.06 5.83 13.86
CA GLN A 248 -3.00 5.65 14.85
C GLN A 248 -2.62 4.20 15.07
N THR A 249 -3.50 3.23 14.83
CA THR A 249 -3.25 1.81 15.12
C THR A 249 -2.80 1.06 13.89
N HIS A 250 -3.56 1.15 12.80
CA HIS A 250 -3.48 0.29 11.61
C HIS A 250 -2.73 0.93 10.43
N TYR A 251 -2.53 2.24 10.46
CA TYR A 251 -1.76 2.98 9.45
C TYR A 251 -0.55 3.73 10.05
N PRO A 252 0.32 3.04 10.84
CA PRO A 252 1.51 3.68 11.40
C PRO A 252 2.39 4.27 10.31
N GLU A 253 3.02 5.41 10.62
CA GLU A 253 4.09 5.99 9.78
C GLU A 253 3.65 6.29 8.33
N ARG A 254 2.34 6.42 8.04
CA ARG A 254 1.83 6.74 6.69
C ARG A 254 1.74 8.24 6.42
N LEU A 255 1.61 9.07 7.45
CA LEU A 255 1.56 10.53 7.28
C LEU A 255 2.98 11.09 7.09
N GLY A 256 3.25 11.58 5.87
CA GLY A 256 4.49 12.28 5.55
C GLY A 256 4.37 13.80 5.73
N ARG A 257 3.27 14.38 5.26
CA ARG A 257 2.97 15.82 5.39
C ARG A 257 1.46 16.05 5.43
N ALA A 258 1.01 17.09 6.13
CA ALA A 258 -0.35 17.62 6.07
C ALA A 258 -0.29 19.12 5.76
N LEU A 259 -0.85 19.49 4.62
CA LEU A 259 -0.91 20.84 4.08
C LEU A 259 -2.35 21.34 4.26
N ILE A 260 -2.55 22.40 5.04
CA ILE A 260 -3.88 22.80 5.47
C ILE A 260 -4.11 24.27 5.13
N ILE A 261 -5.18 24.53 4.37
CA ILE A 261 -5.58 25.87 3.93
C ILE A 261 -6.99 26.24 4.42
N ASN A 262 -7.26 27.54 4.48
CA ASN A 262 -8.58 28.11 4.81
C ASN A 262 -9.11 27.70 6.19
N ILE A 263 -8.21 27.56 7.15
CA ILE A 263 -8.53 27.10 8.51
C ILE A 263 -9.34 28.16 9.25
N PRO A 264 -10.45 27.79 9.89
CA PRO A 264 -11.17 28.71 10.75
C PRO A 264 -10.26 29.25 11.85
N TRP A 265 -10.26 30.57 12.07
CA TRP A 265 -9.32 31.23 12.99
C TRP A 265 -9.27 30.60 14.39
N VAL A 266 -10.40 30.08 14.88
CA VAL A 266 -10.52 29.37 16.17
C VAL A 266 -9.67 28.11 16.24
N VAL A 267 -9.57 27.34 15.15
CA VAL A 267 -8.72 26.14 15.06
C VAL A 267 -7.25 26.54 15.11
N THR A 268 -6.88 27.65 14.47
CA THR A 268 -5.51 28.20 14.53
C THR A 268 -5.13 28.61 15.96
N VAL A 269 -6.04 29.25 16.70
CA VAL A 269 -5.82 29.62 18.11
C VAL A 269 -5.66 28.38 19.00
N PHE A 270 -6.55 27.39 18.84
CA PHE A 270 -6.46 26.14 19.58
C PHE A 270 -5.16 25.38 19.28
N TYR A 271 -4.79 25.24 18.00
CA TYR A 271 -3.54 24.59 17.59
C TYR A 271 -2.32 25.26 18.22
N LYS A 272 -2.23 26.60 18.18
CA LYS A 272 -1.12 27.34 18.82
C LYS A 272 -1.02 27.06 20.32
N LEU A 273 -2.15 26.91 21.01
CA LEU A 273 -2.19 26.62 22.45
C LEU A 273 -1.68 25.21 22.78
N ILE A 274 -2.02 24.22 21.96
CA ILE A 274 -1.58 22.82 22.18
C ILE A 274 -0.22 22.50 21.58
N THR A 275 0.29 23.33 20.66
CA THR A 275 1.55 23.10 19.93
C THR A 275 2.75 22.77 20.83
N PRO A 276 2.97 23.42 22.00
CA PRO A 276 4.07 23.07 22.91
C PRO A 276 4.07 21.60 23.37
N PHE A 277 2.92 20.94 23.37
CA PHE A 277 2.73 19.55 23.80
C PHE A 277 2.73 18.55 22.63
N ILE A 278 2.79 19.03 21.39
CA ILE A 278 2.93 18.18 20.20
C ILE A 278 4.40 17.85 20.00
N ASP A 279 4.70 16.55 19.86
CA ASP A 279 6.02 16.04 19.53
C ASP A 279 6.62 16.75 18.30
N PRO A 280 7.92 17.14 18.32
CA PRO A 280 8.54 17.88 17.22
C PRO A 280 8.40 17.22 15.84
N LEU A 281 8.49 15.89 15.74
CA LEU A 281 8.34 15.18 14.47
C LEU A 281 6.92 15.30 13.93
N THR A 282 5.92 15.26 14.82
CA THR A 282 4.51 15.47 14.42
C THR A 282 4.29 16.91 13.98
N ARG A 283 4.88 17.89 14.68
CA ARG A 283 4.76 19.32 14.34
C ARG A 283 5.34 19.65 12.97
N GLN A 284 6.49 19.06 12.61
CA GLN A 284 7.14 19.28 11.31
C GLN A 284 6.30 18.80 10.12
N LYS A 285 5.38 17.85 10.34
CA LYS A 285 4.48 17.34 9.30
C LYS A 285 3.32 18.28 9.01
N LEU A 286 2.96 19.18 9.94
CA LEU A 286 1.78 20.04 9.82
C LEU A 286 2.17 21.43 9.29
N VAL A 287 1.70 21.78 8.10
CA VAL A 287 1.92 23.07 7.45
C VAL A 287 0.59 23.79 7.29
N PHE A 288 0.51 25.03 7.77
CA PHE A 288 -0.73 25.79 7.83
C PHE A 288 -0.59 27.11 7.08
N ASN A 289 -1.47 27.36 6.11
CA ASN A 289 -1.59 28.62 5.37
C ASN A 289 -0.25 29.17 4.79
N GLU A 290 0.69 28.28 4.47
CA GLU A 290 1.87 28.64 3.68
C GLU A 290 1.54 28.64 2.18
N ASP A 291 2.50 29.08 1.36
CA ASP A 291 2.44 28.85 -0.08
C ASP A 291 2.62 27.35 -0.37
N MET A 292 1.53 26.71 -0.81
CA MET A 292 1.47 25.27 -1.11
C MET A 292 2.44 24.88 -2.24
N ARG A 293 2.80 25.82 -3.12
CA ARG A 293 3.75 25.61 -4.23
C ARG A 293 5.16 25.28 -3.76
N LYS A 294 5.49 25.57 -2.50
CA LYS A 294 6.77 25.16 -1.88
C LYS A 294 6.82 23.67 -1.53
N HIS A 295 5.66 23.03 -1.47
CA HIS A 295 5.50 21.66 -0.97
C HIS A 295 4.98 20.70 -2.05
N VAL A 296 4.24 21.22 -3.03
CA VAL A 296 3.75 20.46 -4.19
C VAL A 296 4.15 21.23 -5.46
N PRO A 297 4.78 20.57 -6.44
CA PRO A 297 5.07 21.18 -7.74
C PRO A 297 3.82 21.81 -8.35
N PRO A 298 3.84 23.07 -8.82
CA PRO A 298 2.64 23.77 -9.26
C PRO A 298 1.82 23.01 -10.31
N GLN A 299 2.48 22.34 -11.26
CA GLN A 299 1.86 21.51 -12.30
C GLN A 299 1.20 20.21 -11.78
N GLN A 300 1.42 19.85 -10.52
CA GLN A 300 0.77 18.72 -9.85
C GLN A 300 -0.15 19.17 -8.70
N LEU A 301 -0.23 20.47 -8.46
CA LEU A 301 -1.04 21.07 -7.40
C LEU A 301 -2.35 21.57 -8.00
N TRP A 302 -3.46 21.08 -7.45
CA TRP A 302 -4.80 21.46 -7.88
C TRP A 302 -5.01 22.99 -7.80
N ASN A 303 -5.63 23.59 -8.81
CA ASN A 303 -5.98 25.02 -8.86
C ASN A 303 -6.79 25.51 -7.63
N GLU A 304 -7.64 24.67 -7.00
CA GLU A 304 -8.32 25.01 -5.75
C GLU A 304 -7.36 25.23 -4.55
N PHE A 305 -6.13 24.72 -4.65
CA PHE A 305 -5.04 24.93 -3.71
C PHE A 305 -3.99 25.92 -4.24
N TYR A 306 -4.38 26.76 -5.21
CA TYR A 306 -3.54 27.79 -5.83
C TYR A 306 -2.38 27.23 -6.67
N GLY A 307 -2.46 25.98 -7.14
CA GLY A 307 -1.51 25.44 -8.11
C GLY A 307 -1.83 25.82 -9.56
N ASP A 308 -1.07 25.25 -10.49
CA ASP A 308 -1.20 25.48 -11.94
C ASP A 308 -1.93 24.32 -12.64
N LEU A 309 -2.27 23.24 -11.91
CA LEU A 309 -3.04 22.13 -12.45
C LEU A 309 -4.52 22.49 -12.54
N ASP A 310 -5.00 22.70 -13.76
CA ASP A 310 -6.41 22.89 -14.05
C ASP A 310 -7.15 21.54 -13.98
N PHE A 311 -7.73 21.24 -12.82
CA PHE A 311 -8.44 20.00 -12.54
C PHE A 311 -9.87 20.28 -12.07
N GLU A 312 -10.80 19.52 -12.63
CA GLU A 312 -12.20 19.53 -12.23
C GLU A 312 -12.64 18.10 -11.87
N TYR A 313 -13.25 17.97 -10.69
CA TYR A 313 -13.77 16.68 -10.26
C TYR A 313 -15.09 16.37 -10.97
N ASP A 314 -15.03 15.41 -11.88
CA ASP A 314 -16.17 14.80 -12.56
C ASP A 314 -16.22 13.33 -12.15
N HIS A 315 -17.23 12.92 -11.37
CA HIS A 315 -17.25 11.58 -10.77
C HIS A 315 -17.26 10.46 -11.82
N GLU A 316 -17.99 10.64 -12.92
CA GLU A 316 -18.15 9.64 -13.97
C GLU A 316 -16.84 9.40 -14.73
N ALA A 317 -15.99 10.43 -14.85
CA ALA A 317 -14.66 10.31 -15.45
C ALA A 317 -13.60 9.87 -14.43
N TYR A 318 -13.58 10.51 -13.25
CA TYR A 318 -12.53 10.36 -12.25
C TYR A 318 -12.56 8.99 -11.58
N TRP A 319 -13.73 8.54 -11.13
CA TRP A 319 -13.82 7.37 -10.26
C TRP A 319 -13.44 6.07 -10.97
N PRO A 320 -13.96 5.77 -12.19
CA PRO A 320 -13.53 4.60 -12.94
C PRO A 320 -12.04 4.64 -13.29
N ALA A 321 -11.50 5.83 -13.61
CA ALA A 321 -10.09 5.99 -13.90
C ALA A 321 -9.21 5.68 -12.67
N LEU A 322 -9.59 6.18 -11.49
CA LEU A 322 -8.88 5.85 -10.25
C LEU A 322 -8.93 4.34 -9.97
N MET A 323 -10.10 3.71 -10.08
CA MET A 323 -10.23 2.27 -9.80
C MET A 323 -9.36 1.43 -10.73
N LYS A 324 -9.44 1.69 -12.04
CA LYS A 324 -8.65 0.96 -13.05
C LYS A 324 -7.15 1.17 -12.89
N LEU A 325 -6.72 2.39 -12.55
CA LEU A 325 -5.31 2.68 -12.26
C LEU A 325 -4.82 1.92 -11.02
N CYS A 326 -5.58 1.94 -9.92
CA CYS A 326 -5.21 1.22 -8.70
C CYS A 326 -5.19 -0.30 -8.91
N GLU A 327 -6.12 -0.85 -9.67
CA GLU A 327 -6.15 -2.28 -10.04
C GLU A 327 -4.93 -2.65 -10.88
N GLU A 328 -4.59 -1.88 -11.92
CA GLU A 328 -3.38 -2.09 -12.72
C GLU A 328 -2.13 -2.06 -11.83
N LYS A 329 -2.00 -1.07 -10.94
CA LYS A 329 -0.85 -0.97 -10.01
C LYS A 329 -0.77 -2.12 -9.02
N HIS A 330 -1.89 -2.57 -8.48
CA HIS A 330 -1.90 -3.71 -7.59
C HIS A 330 -1.52 -5.00 -8.32
N LYS A 331 -2.04 -5.21 -9.54
CA LYS A 331 -1.70 -6.35 -10.39
C LYS A 331 -0.22 -6.38 -10.73
N GLU A 332 0.36 -5.26 -11.17
CA GLU A 332 1.80 -5.13 -11.45
C GLU A 332 2.64 -5.51 -10.22
N GLN A 333 2.26 -5.04 -9.03
CA GLN A 333 2.95 -5.36 -7.78
C GLN A 333 2.85 -6.84 -7.43
N HIS A 334 1.66 -7.44 -7.58
CA HIS A 334 1.43 -8.85 -7.31
C HIS A 334 2.24 -9.73 -8.27
N GLU A 335 2.23 -9.44 -9.58
CA GLU A 335 3.02 -10.16 -10.57
C GLU A 335 4.53 -10.11 -10.27
N ARG A 336 5.05 -8.96 -9.82
CA ARG A 336 6.45 -8.84 -9.40
C ARG A 336 6.74 -9.62 -8.12
N TRP A 337 5.85 -9.58 -7.14
CA TRP A 337 5.99 -10.37 -5.90
C TRP A 337 5.97 -11.89 -6.18
N VAL A 338 5.10 -12.35 -7.08
CA VAL A 338 5.09 -13.75 -7.53
C VAL A 338 6.39 -14.12 -8.25
N LYS A 339 6.86 -13.25 -9.16
CA LYS A 339 8.16 -13.43 -9.84
C LYS A 339 9.34 -13.47 -8.87
N GLY A 340 9.26 -12.71 -7.78
CA GLY A 340 10.24 -12.68 -6.69
C GLY A 340 10.19 -13.90 -5.76
N GLY A 341 9.23 -14.82 -5.92
CA GLY A 341 9.16 -16.05 -5.13
C GLY A 341 8.19 -15.99 -3.94
N LYS A 342 7.24 -15.05 -3.94
CA LYS A 342 6.17 -14.92 -2.92
C LYS A 342 6.69 -14.80 -1.48
N HIS A 343 7.77 -14.05 -1.29
CA HIS A 343 8.44 -13.98 0.01
C HIS A 343 7.75 -13.06 1.01
N TYR A 344 7.72 -13.47 2.28
CA TYR A 344 7.55 -12.57 3.41
C TYR A 344 8.71 -11.58 3.45
N GLY A 345 8.40 -10.31 3.74
CA GLY A 345 9.41 -9.27 3.87
C GLY A 345 9.96 -8.79 2.52
N GLU A 346 9.36 -9.14 1.39
CA GLU A 346 9.80 -8.60 0.09
C GLU A 346 9.74 -7.06 0.10
N SER A 347 10.67 -6.41 -0.60
CA SER A 347 10.74 -4.94 -0.59
C SER A 347 9.62 -4.32 -1.43
N GLU A 348 8.92 -3.34 -0.85
CA GLU A 348 8.02 -2.43 -1.55
C GLU A 348 8.73 -1.76 -2.73
N ASN A 349 10.02 -1.42 -2.60
CA ASN A 349 10.79 -0.84 -3.69
C ASN A 349 10.89 -1.80 -4.87
N TYR A 350 11.12 -3.09 -4.63
CA TYR A 350 11.17 -4.11 -5.69
C TYR A 350 9.81 -4.34 -6.34
N ILE A 351 8.76 -4.60 -5.54
CA ILE A 351 7.43 -4.95 -6.06
C ILE A 351 6.77 -3.76 -6.77
N LYS A 352 7.09 -2.51 -6.41
CA LYS A 352 6.59 -1.31 -7.08
C LYS A 352 7.35 -0.94 -8.35
N GLY A 353 8.39 -1.71 -8.73
CA GLY A 353 9.13 -1.47 -9.98
C GLY A 353 10.46 -0.74 -9.83
N GLY A 354 10.93 -0.50 -8.61
CA GLY A 354 12.24 0.09 -8.33
C GLY A 354 13.40 -0.87 -8.59
N ASN A 355 14.61 -0.35 -8.36
CA ASN A 355 15.87 -1.00 -8.76
C ASN A 355 16.45 -1.95 -7.69
N THR A 356 15.84 -2.07 -6.51
CA THR A 356 16.27 -3.03 -5.49
C THR A 356 15.97 -4.45 -5.99
N PRO A 357 16.94 -5.40 -5.93
CA PRO A 357 16.66 -6.77 -6.31
C PRO A 357 15.72 -7.46 -5.32
N SER A 358 15.00 -8.48 -5.80
CA SER A 358 14.18 -9.34 -4.94
C SER A 358 15.07 -10.08 -3.93
N ILE A 359 14.52 -10.36 -2.76
CA ILE A 359 15.14 -11.24 -1.78
C ILE A 359 15.51 -12.60 -2.40
N GLY A 360 14.67 -13.14 -3.28
CA GLY A 360 14.92 -14.44 -3.93
C GLY A 360 16.17 -14.44 -4.82
N SER A 361 16.45 -13.32 -5.50
CA SER A 361 17.65 -13.16 -6.34
C SER A 361 18.92 -13.07 -5.51
N MET A 362 18.89 -12.36 -4.37
CA MET A 362 20.05 -12.27 -3.47
C MET A 362 20.41 -13.63 -2.86
N VAL A 363 19.40 -14.46 -2.53
CA VAL A 363 19.65 -15.80 -2.01
C VAL A 363 20.29 -16.68 -3.09
N ALA A 364 19.85 -16.60 -4.35
CA ALA A 364 20.44 -17.37 -5.44
C ALA A 364 21.92 -17.02 -5.67
N GLU A 365 22.28 -15.73 -5.71
CA GLU A 365 23.68 -15.28 -5.88
C GLU A 365 24.59 -15.77 -4.75
N VAL A 366 24.15 -15.67 -3.49
CA VAL A 366 24.92 -16.16 -2.32
C VAL A 366 25.09 -17.69 -2.35
N THR A 367 24.12 -18.41 -2.93
CA THR A 367 24.19 -19.88 -3.03
C THR A 367 25.12 -20.30 -4.16
N GLU A 368 25.15 -19.58 -5.29
CA GLU A 368 26.11 -19.77 -6.39
C GLU A 368 27.54 -19.45 -5.96
N GLU A 369 27.76 -18.35 -5.23
CA GLU A 369 29.09 -17.97 -4.73
C GLU A 369 29.66 -18.99 -3.73
N LYS A 370 28.80 -19.64 -2.94
CA LYS A 370 29.20 -20.74 -2.03
C LYS A 370 29.38 -22.10 -2.71
N THR A 371 28.87 -22.28 -3.92
CA THR A 371 29.00 -23.55 -4.68
C THR A 371 30.07 -23.50 -5.76
N ALA A 372 30.68 -22.34 -6.01
CA ALA A 372 31.87 -22.22 -6.83
C ALA A 372 33.03 -23.05 -6.21
N PRO A 373 33.61 -24.03 -6.95
CA PRO A 373 34.75 -24.78 -6.45
C PRO A 373 35.93 -23.84 -6.22
N ALA A 374 36.54 -23.91 -5.04
CA ALA A 374 37.82 -23.26 -4.77
C ALA A 374 38.83 -23.73 -5.82
N THR A 375 39.19 -22.88 -6.77
CA THR A 375 40.29 -23.12 -7.70
C THR A 375 41.57 -23.20 -6.89
N LEU A 376 42.03 -24.43 -6.64
CA LEU A 376 43.36 -24.70 -6.11
C LEU A 376 44.40 -24.06 -7.05
N PRO A 377 45.35 -23.26 -6.55
CA PRO A 377 46.44 -22.79 -7.38
C PRO A 377 47.26 -23.99 -7.87
N GLU A 378 47.51 -24.05 -9.18
CA GLU A 378 48.34 -25.09 -9.80
C GLU A 378 49.74 -25.13 -9.18
N PRO A 379 50.34 -26.32 -8.99
CA PRO A 379 51.71 -26.42 -8.51
C PRO A 379 52.67 -25.97 -9.62
N VAL A 380 53.39 -24.89 -9.37
CA VAL A 380 54.48 -24.43 -10.24
C VAL A 380 55.57 -25.51 -10.27
N ALA A 381 55.71 -26.15 -11.42
CA ALA A 381 56.74 -27.16 -11.65
C ALA A 381 58.12 -26.52 -11.81
N GLY A 382 59.08 -27.01 -11.03
CA GLY A 382 60.41 -27.40 -11.50
C GLY A 382 61.36 -26.33 -12.05
N THR A 383 62.35 -26.00 -11.23
CA THR A 383 63.66 -25.38 -11.55
C THR A 383 64.36 -26.02 -12.76
N PRO A 384 65.30 -25.28 -13.38
CA PRO A 384 66.63 -25.85 -13.55
C PRO A 384 67.73 -24.97 -12.93
N GLU A 385 68.72 -25.67 -12.39
CA GLU A 385 69.97 -25.18 -11.82
C GLU A 385 70.75 -24.30 -12.81
N ALA A 386 71.35 -23.22 -12.31
CA ALA A 386 72.49 -22.57 -12.97
C ALA A 386 73.50 -22.08 -11.93
N SER A 387 74.53 -22.91 -11.79
CA SER A 387 75.95 -22.64 -11.49
C SER A 387 76.34 -21.28 -10.94
N THR A 388 76.93 -21.35 -9.75
CA THR A 388 77.89 -20.42 -9.15
C THR A 388 79.00 -20.03 -10.13
N THR A 389 79.27 -18.73 -10.26
CA THR A 389 80.62 -18.24 -10.58
C THR A 389 80.89 -16.93 -9.84
N VAL A 390 82.09 -16.90 -9.27
CA VAL A 390 82.67 -15.91 -8.36
C VAL A 390 83.22 -14.70 -9.14
N ALA A 391 82.94 -13.49 -8.66
CA ALA A 391 83.89 -12.37 -8.49
C ALA A 391 83.19 -11.21 -7.77
#